data_AF-A0A8S3RPL3-F1
#
_entry.id   AF-A0A8S3RPL3-F1
#
_cell.length_a   1.000
_cell.length_b   1.000
_cell.length_c   1.000
_cell.angle_alpha   90.00
_cell.angle_beta   90.00
_cell.angle_gamma   90.00
#
_symmetry.space_group_name_H-M   'P 1'
#
loop_
_entity.id
_entity.type
_entity.pdbx_description
1 polymer ?
#
loop_
_entity_poly.entity_id
_entity_poly.type
_entity_poly.pdbx_seq_one_letter_code
_entity_poly.pdbx_strand_id
1 'polypeptide(L)'
;MASLVTDYCTLCNDDGTSTEAVRWCIECEVFLCTDCEKHHKKSRSSKAHNTMSTIDYHNLPTFMKEISSQCRDHKKKYELYCSFHACPCCVMCITDKHQKCQEMKPLSDVLKQVKSSASVQLFEKDLKDVKENLEEIIKYLNRRINTSTEQKTKAAEQIRSMRKSINDFLNKLEQEILNDLDSKQSKLKSKMNTLLQQLKTQANQMSQLQSEFYKMQYATKLQTYVGLREIEKTTSEAAKYLEDLKSGGPLDEVNLELTISSELQSILKDVKSFGDIHINTSPFTLQLKAVRKDQAQYLVHTTSYN
;
A
#
# COMPACT_ATOMS: atom_id res chain seq x y z
N MET A 1 0.45 17.07 38.22
CA MET A 1 0.16 17.06 39.67
C MET A 1 0.94 15.91 40.27
N ALA A 2 2.01 16.20 41.02
CA ALA A 2 2.80 15.14 41.65
C ALA A 2 1.98 14.57 42.82
N SER A 3 1.67 13.27 42.78
CA SER A 3 1.18 12.57 43.97
C SER A 3 2.23 12.72 45.07
N LEU A 4 1.84 13.25 46.23
CA LEU A 4 2.65 13.27 47.43
C LEU A 4 2.82 11.82 47.89
N VAL A 5 3.87 11.15 47.41
CA VAL A 5 4.30 9.87 47.96
C VAL A 5 4.93 10.18 49.31
N THR A 6 4.23 9.80 50.38
CA THR A 6 4.74 9.91 51.75
C THR A 6 5.56 8.67 52.04
N ASP A 7 6.88 8.82 52.16
CA ASP A 7 7.75 7.76 52.64
C ASP A 7 7.84 7.79 54.17
N TYR A 8 8.00 6.62 54.78
CA TYR A 8 8.20 6.50 56.22
C TYR A 8 9.65 6.17 56.54
N CYS A 9 10.12 6.64 57.70
CA CYS A 9 11.47 6.37 58.18
C CYS A 9 11.65 4.87 58.39
N THR A 10 12.63 4.28 57.69
CA THR A 10 12.89 2.84 57.72
C THR A 10 13.21 2.37 59.15
N LEU A 11 14.11 3.10 59.83
CA LEU A 11 14.56 2.75 61.18
C LEU A 11 13.45 2.87 62.23
N CYS A 12 12.67 3.96 62.19
CA CYS A 12 11.56 4.13 63.12
C CYS A 12 10.50 3.05 62.91
N ASN A 13 10.24 2.69 61.64
CA ASN A 13 9.27 1.67 61.30
C ASN A 13 9.72 0.28 61.77
N ASP A 14 11.01 -0.02 61.68
CA ASP A 14 11.61 -1.24 62.25
C ASP A 14 11.45 -1.29 63.79
N ASP A 15 11.51 -0.13 64.45
CA ASP A 15 11.27 0.04 65.89
C ASP A 15 9.76 0.13 66.26
N GLY A 16 8.85 -0.10 65.30
CA GLY A 16 7.39 -0.08 65.53
C GLY A 16 6.76 1.31 65.61
N THR A 17 7.50 2.36 65.22
CA THR A 17 7.05 3.76 65.21
C THR A 17 6.94 4.30 63.77
N SER A 18 5.79 4.86 63.41
CA SER A 18 5.60 5.42 62.06
C SER A 18 5.88 6.92 62.07
N THR A 19 7.05 7.31 61.57
CA THR A 19 7.40 8.73 61.38
C THR A 19 7.68 9.00 59.91
N GLU A 20 7.24 10.16 59.41
CA GLU A 20 7.46 10.55 58.01
C GLU A 20 8.95 10.80 57.74
N ALA A 21 9.44 10.26 56.63
CA ALA A 21 10.80 10.47 56.19
C ALA A 21 10.93 11.77 55.38
N VAL A 22 12.02 12.48 55.63
CA VAL A 22 12.35 13.74 54.95
C VAL A 22 13.62 13.60 54.10
N ARG A 23 14.43 12.56 54.35
CA ARG A 23 15.67 12.28 53.61
C ARG A 23 15.73 10.85 53.11
N TRP A 24 16.42 10.67 51.99
CA TRP A 24 16.92 9.39 51.48
C TRP A 24 18.44 9.36 51.57
N CYS A 25 19.01 8.28 52.12
CA CYS A 25 20.45 8.04 52.15
C CYS A 25 20.85 7.11 51.01
N ILE A 26 21.74 7.55 50.12
CA ILE A 26 22.14 6.79 48.91
C ILE A 26 22.93 5.53 49.27
N GLU A 27 23.87 5.63 50.22
CA GLU A 27 24.78 4.53 50.54
C GLU A 27 24.15 3.47 51.46
N CYS A 28 23.17 3.87 52.26
CA CYS A 28 22.43 2.94 53.13
C CYS A 28 21.15 2.43 52.46
N GLU A 29 20.70 3.06 51.38
CA GLU A 29 19.46 2.73 50.67
C GLU A 29 18.24 2.71 51.63
N VAL A 30 18.15 3.72 52.52
CA VAL A 30 17.07 3.86 53.52
C VAL A 30 16.51 5.27 53.59
N PHE A 31 15.26 5.36 54.04
CA PHE A 31 14.55 6.61 54.33
C PHE A 31 14.70 7.01 55.80
N LEU A 32 14.93 8.29 56.05
CA LEU A 32 15.22 8.84 57.38
C LEU A 32 14.28 10.01 57.70
N CYS A 33 13.68 10.01 58.90
CA CYS A 33 13.04 11.19 59.48
C CYS A 33 14.10 12.19 59.98
N THR A 34 13.67 13.39 60.38
CA THR A 34 14.56 14.48 60.82
C THR A 34 15.50 14.06 61.95
N ASP A 35 15.00 13.29 62.92
CA ASP A 35 15.81 12.85 64.06
C ASP A 35 16.80 11.75 63.66
N CYS A 36 16.37 10.78 62.87
CA CYS A 36 17.27 9.74 62.34
C CYS A 36 18.36 10.34 61.45
N GLU A 37 18.05 11.33 60.60
CA GLU A 37 19.06 12.05 59.81
C GLU A 37 20.10 12.73 60.70
N LYS A 38 19.66 13.41 61.77
CA LYS A 38 20.55 14.11 62.70
C LYS A 38 21.53 13.17 63.39
N HIS A 39 21.07 11.98 63.78
CA HIS A 39 21.94 10.94 64.35
C HIS A 39 22.85 10.33 63.28
N HIS A 40 22.32 10.08 62.09
CA HIS A 40 23.06 9.54 60.95
C HIS A 40 24.26 10.43 60.58
N LYS A 41 24.06 11.75 60.53
CA LYS A 41 25.13 12.72 60.24
C LYS A 41 26.17 12.86 61.35
N LYS A 42 25.85 12.48 62.59
CA LYS A 42 26.78 12.51 63.73
C LYS A 42 27.55 11.21 63.90
N SER A 43 27.01 10.09 63.39
CA SER A 43 27.65 8.78 63.49
C SER A 43 28.94 8.71 62.69
N ARG A 44 30.00 8.13 63.26
CA ARG A 44 31.27 7.95 62.55
C ARG A 44 31.12 7.14 61.27
N SER A 45 30.19 6.19 61.25
CA SER A 45 29.99 5.25 60.13
C SER A 45 29.18 5.83 58.97
N SER A 46 28.37 6.88 59.20
CA SER A 46 27.48 7.43 58.18
C SER A 46 27.53 8.95 58.01
N LYS A 47 28.35 9.67 58.79
CA LYS A 47 28.56 11.13 58.66
C LYS A 47 29.00 11.60 57.26
N ALA A 48 29.60 10.71 56.47
CA ALA A 48 30.09 10.98 55.12
C ALA A 48 29.13 10.48 54.02
N HIS A 49 27.96 9.93 54.38
CA HIS A 49 26.97 9.47 53.41
C HIS A 49 26.21 10.65 52.79
N ASN A 50 25.88 10.51 51.51
CA ASN A 50 25.13 11.50 50.77
C ASN A 50 23.63 11.30 51.00
N THR A 51 22.97 12.35 51.47
CA THR A 51 21.53 12.37 51.70
C THR A 51 20.87 13.39 50.79
N MET A 52 19.75 13.03 50.17
CA MET A 52 18.88 13.95 49.42
C MET A 52 17.49 14.02 50.04
N SER A 53 16.67 15.00 49.65
CA SER A 53 15.26 15.01 50.11
C SER A 53 14.47 13.87 49.49
N THR A 54 13.40 13.42 50.16
CA THR A 54 12.46 12.44 49.59
C THR A 54 11.84 12.94 48.29
N ILE A 55 11.55 14.25 48.22
CA ILE A 55 11.06 14.91 46.99
C ILE A 55 12.07 14.78 45.85
N ASP A 56 13.35 15.08 46.09
CA ASP A 56 14.41 14.95 45.07
C ASP A 56 14.59 13.50 44.63
N TYR A 57 14.55 12.56 45.58
CA TYR A 57 14.60 11.14 45.28
C TYR A 57 13.45 10.73 44.36
N HIS A 58 12.21 11.13 44.67
CA HIS A 58 11.05 10.80 43.84
C HIS A 58 11.12 11.42 42.45
N ASN A 59 11.72 12.60 42.33
CA ASN A 59 11.95 13.27 41.05
C ASN A 59 13.07 12.66 40.21
N LEU A 60 13.89 11.75 40.75
CA LEU A 60 14.88 11.03 39.95
C LEU A 60 14.18 10.14 38.92
N PRO A 61 14.72 10.06 37.68
CA PRO A 61 14.29 9.05 36.72
C PRO A 61 14.41 7.64 37.29
N THR A 62 13.49 6.75 36.95
CA THR A 62 13.45 5.37 37.46
C THR A 62 14.79 4.64 37.29
N PHE A 63 15.40 4.75 36.11
CA PHE A 63 16.70 4.11 35.84
C PHE A 63 17.83 4.62 36.75
N MET A 64 17.74 5.84 37.29
CA MET A 64 18.73 6.37 38.24
C MET A 64 18.51 5.84 39.65
N LYS A 65 17.26 5.55 40.03
CA LYS A 65 16.92 4.94 41.33
C LYS A 65 17.45 3.51 41.45
N GLU A 66 17.56 2.81 40.33
CA GLU A 66 18.11 1.44 40.24
C GLU A 66 19.65 1.39 40.29
N ILE A 67 20.33 2.54 40.25
CA ILE A 67 21.80 2.60 40.32
C ILE A 67 22.24 2.42 41.77
N SER A 68 22.74 1.23 42.10
CA SER A 68 23.35 0.97 43.40
C SER A 68 24.71 1.67 43.56
N SER A 69 24.98 2.15 44.78
CA SER A 69 26.28 2.71 45.17
C SER A 69 27.38 1.65 45.34
N GLN A 70 27.03 0.36 45.21
CA GLN A 70 27.92 -0.77 45.42
C GLN A 70 28.07 -1.63 44.17
N CYS A 71 29.25 -2.22 44.03
CA CYS A 71 29.58 -3.25 43.05
C CYS A 71 28.59 -4.42 43.14
N ARG A 72 27.96 -4.75 42.01
CA ARG A 72 26.97 -5.84 41.95
C ARG A 72 27.58 -7.19 42.32
N ASP A 73 28.81 -7.44 41.87
CA ASP A 73 29.52 -8.70 42.05
C ASP A 73 30.07 -8.85 43.49
N HIS A 74 30.62 -7.78 44.05
CA HIS A 74 31.39 -7.86 45.30
C HIS A 74 30.73 -7.19 46.50
N LYS A 75 29.61 -6.47 46.31
CA LYS A 75 28.90 -5.70 47.34
C LYS A 75 29.83 -4.75 48.13
N LYS A 76 30.82 -4.19 47.43
CA LYS A 76 31.77 -3.18 47.93
C LYS A 76 31.54 -1.87 47.21
N LYS A 77 31.85 -0.74 47.86
CA LYS A 77 31.71 0.60 47.25
C LYS A 77 32.53 0.70 45.97
N TYR A 78 32.00 1.45 44.99
CA TYR A 78 32.77 1.82 43.82
C TYR A 78 33.79 2.90 44.19
N GLU A 79 35.04 2.67 43.85
CA GLU A 79 36.16 3.58 44.18
C GLU A 79 37.06 3.87 42.97
N LEU A 80 36.96 3.04 41.94
CA LEU A 80 37.78 3.11 40.73
C LEU A 80 36.90 3.20 39.49
N TYR A 81 37.47 3.66 38.39
CA TYR A 81 36.86 3.68 37.06
C TYR A 81 37.81 3.05 36.07
N CYS A 82 37.32 2.09 35.29
CA CYS A 82 38.07 1.49 34.20
C CYS A 82 37.84 2.28 32.91
N SER A 83 38.87 2.94 32.38
CA SER A 83 38.75 3.70 31.12
C SER A 83 38.43 2.81 29.93
N PHE A 84 39.01 1.61 29.89
CA PHE A 84 38.83 0.67 28.78
C PHE A 84 37.38 0.14 28.67
N HIS A 85 36.78 -0.21 29.80
CA HIS A 85 35.40 -0.71 29.84
C HIS A 85 34.36 0.38 30.13
N ALA A 86 34.81 1.61 30.36
CA ALA A 86 34.00 2.77 30.70
C ALA A 86 33.04 2.57 31.89
N CYS A 87 33.46 1.85 32.95
CA CYS A 87 32.59 1.46 34.06
C CYS A 87 33.20 1.71 35.45
N PRO A 88 32.36 1.98 36.48
CA PRO A 88 32.82 2.06 37.87
C PRO A 88 33.15 0.66 38.41
N CYS A 89 34.20 0.57 39.22
CA CYS A 89 34.76 -0.66 39.78
C CYS A 89 35.00 -0.51 41.29
N CYS A 90 34.83 -1.59 42.05
CA CYS A 90 35.37 -1.68 43.41
C CYS A 90 36.80 -2.22 43.37
N VAL A 91 37.53 -2.17 44.49
CA VAL A 91 38.91 -2.66 44.57
C VAL A 91 39.08 -4.13 44.19
N MET A 92 38.08 -4.98 44.48
CA MET A 92 38.11 -6.41 44.14
C MET A 92 37.99 -6.65 42.62
N CYS A 93 37.34 -5.74 41.89
CA CYS A 93 37.20 -5.86 40.44
C CYS A 93 38.56 -5.84 39.71
N ILE A 94 39.59 -5.21 40.29
CA ILE A 94 40.94 -5.14 39.71
C ILE A 94 41.53 -6.55 39.56
N THR A 95 41.44 -7.36 40.62
CA THR A 95 42.04 -8.69 40.64
C THR A 95 41.13 -9.77 40.08
N ASP A 96 39.91 -9.43 39.67
CA ASP A 96 38.95 -10.36 39.06
C ASP A 96 38.77 -10.06 37.56
N LYS A 97 37.89 -9.13 37.21
CA LYS A 97 37.50 -8.85 35.82
C LYS A 97 38.42 -7.87 35.10
N HIS A 98 39.20 -7.08 35.83
CA HIS A 98 40.01 -5.99 35.29
C HIS A 98 41.52 -6.21 35.42
N GLN A 99 41.98 -7.45 35.56
CA GLN A 99 43.40 -7.79 35.78
C GLN A 99 44.32 -7.26 34.67
N LYS A 100 43.80 -7.16 33.45
CA LYS A 100 44.55 -6.70 32.26
C LYS A 100 44.27 -5.25 31.89
N CYS A 101 43.41 -4.56 32.64
CA CYS A 101 43.08 -3.17 32.38
C CYS A 101 44.17 -2.27 32.99
N GLN A 102 44.94 -1.60 32.12
CA GLN A 102 46.07 -0.77 32.57
C GLN A 102 45.63 0.64 33.00
N GLU A 103 44.50 1.12 32.49
CA GLU A 103 44.00 2.47 32.78
C GLU A 103 42.85 2.43 33.79
N MET A 104 43.21 2.43 35.07
CA MET A 104 42.29 2.60 36.19
C MET A 104 42.48 3.98 36.81
N LYS A 105 41.40 4.73 36.99
CA LYS A 105 41.41 6.06 37.62
C LYS A 105 40.61 6.03 38.93
N PRO A 106 40.93 6.87 39.93
CA PRO A 106 40.03 7.08 41.06
C PRO A 106 38.67 7.56 40.57
N LEU A 107 37.59 6.90 40.99
CA LEU A 107 36.24 7.27 40.58
C LEU A 107 35.90 8.71 41.00
N SER A 108 36.42 9.15 42.15
CA SER A 108 36.29 10.52 42.62
C SER A 108 36.78 11.55 41.61
N ASP A 109 37.83 11.25 40.84
CA ASP A 109 38.38 12.18 39.85
C ASP A 109 37.52 12.25 38.60
N VAL A 110 36.90 11.13 38.23
CA VAL A 110 35.92 11.07 37.14
C VAL A 110 34.66 11.84 37.50
N LEU A 111 34.15 11.64 38.73
CA LEU A 111 32.92 12.26 39.20
C LEU A 111 33.01 13.78 39.37
N LYS A 112 34.22 14.35 39.57
CA LYS A 112 34.43 15.81 39.63
C LYS A 112 33.99 16.54 38.35
N GLN A 113 33.99 15.84 37.21
CA GLN A 113 33.63 16.41 35.91
C GLN A 113 32.19 16.01 35.47
N VAL A 114 31.52 15.16 36.25
CA VAL A 114 30.15 14.72 35.98
C VAL A 114 29.18 15.84 36.39
N LYS A 115 28.17 16.10 35.54
CA LYS A 115 27.26 17.27 35.59
C LYS A 115 27.86 18.60 35.12
N SER A 116 28.98 18.60 34.38
CA SER A 116 29.36 19.82 33.66
C SER A 116 28.26 20.21 32.67
N SER A 117 27.96 21.51 32.55
CA SER A 117 26.92 22.02 31.65
C SER A 117 27.20 21.62 30.19
N ALA A 118 28.47 21.60 29.80
CA ALA A 118 28.91 21.17 28.48
C ALA A 118 28.51 19.72 28.20
N SER A 119 28.85 18.79 29.09
CA SER A 119 28.52 17.37 28.93
C SER A 119 27.03 17.10 28.79
N VAL A 120 26.21 17.72 29.63
CA VAL A 120 24.75 17.57 29.59
C VAL A 120 24.19 18.09 28.27
N GLN A 121 24.65 19.26 27.80
CA GLN A 121 24.24 19.83 26.52
C GLN A 121 24.61 18.95 25.32
N LEU A 122 25.74 18.23 25.37
CA LEU A 122 26.13 17.33 24.28
C LEU A 122 25.17 16.15 24.15
N PHE A 123 24.83 15.49 25.26
CA PHE A 123 23.88 14.37 25.25
C PHE A 123 22.47 14.84 24.91
N GLU A 124 22.04 16.00 25.40
CA GLU A 124 20.75 16.59 25.04
C GLU A 124 20.65 16.86 23.54
N LYS A 125 21.72 17.41 22.93
CA LYS A 125 21.80 17.61 21.48
C LYS A 125 21.70 16.30 20.72
N ASP A 126 22.42 15.26 21.14
CA ASP A 126 22.39 13.97 20.43
C ASP A 126 21.03 13.29 20.55
N LEU A 127 20.38 13.36 21.71
CA LEU A 127 19.00 12.88 21.87
C LEU A 127 18.05 13.62 20.92
N LYS A 128 18.20 14.94 20.81
CA LYS A 128 17.42 15.76 19.88
C LYS A 128 17.69 15.38 18.43
N ASP A 129 18.95 15.26 18.01
CA ASP A 129 19.33 14.94 16.64
C ASP A 129 18.87 13.52 16.25
N VAL A 130 18.97 12.53 17.15
CA VAL A 130 18.41 11.18 16.95
C VAL A 130 16.89 11.23 16.79
N LYS A 131 16.19 11.96 17.67
CA LYS A 131 14.74 12.11 17.58
C LYS A 131 14.32 12.72 16.25
N GLU A 132 14.97 13.81 15.84
CA GLU A 132 14.66 14.50 14.59
C GLU A 132 14.94 13.60 13.37
N ASN A 133 16.04 12.85 13.36
CA ASN A 133 16.31 11.84 12.33
C ASN A 133 15.19 10.78 12.24
N LEU A 134 14.73 10.28 13.39
CA LEU A 134 13.62 9.30 13.44
C LEU A 134 12.32 9.90 12.89
N GLU A 135 12.00 11.14 13.27
CA GLU A 135 10.82 11.85 12.76
C GLU A 135 10.88 12.09 11.25
N GLU A 136 12.06 12.40 10.70
CA GLU A 136 12.28 12.53 9.25
C GLU A 136 12.09 11.20 8.52
N ILE A 137 12.63 10.10 9.06
CA ILE A 137 12.45 8.76 8.51
C ILE A 137 10.96 8.38 8.53
N ILE A 138 10.25 8.64 9.62
CA ILE A 138 8.80 8.39 9.72
C ILE A 138 8.04 9.16 8.64
N LYS A 139 8.32 10.45 8.47
CA LYS A 139 7.71 11.27 7.41
C LYS A 139 8.00 10.72 6.01
N TYR A 140 9.23 10.30 5.76
CA TYR A 140 9.63 9.70 4.49
C TYR A 140 8.92 8.38 4.20
N LEU A 141 8.82 7.49 5.19
CA LEU A 141 8.12 6.22 5.04
C LEU A 141 6.62 6.44 4.78
N ASN A 142 5.97 7.36 5.51
CA ASN A 142 4.57 7.70 5.28
C ASN A 142 4.32 8.21 3.86
N ARG A 143 5.20 9.09 3.34
CA ARG A 143 5.12 9.53 1.93
C ARG A 143 5.25 8.36 0.96
N ARG A 144 6.21 7.46 1.19
CA ARG A 144 6.40 6.27 0.33
C ARG A 144 5.20 5.33 0.34
N ILE A 145 4.58 5.11 1.51
CA ILE A 145 3.36 4.29 1.63
C ILE A 145 2.23 4.91 0.82
N ASN A 146 2.03 6.23 0.93
CA ASN A 146 1.00 6.94 0.17
C ASN A 146 1.26 6.86 -1.33
N THR A 147 2.48 7.17 -1.78
CA THR A 147 2.86 7.07 -3.20
C THR A 147 2.70 5.64 -3.74
N SER A 148 3.09 4.62 -2.96
CA SER A 148 2.89 3.21 -3.36
C SER A 148 1.41 2.86 -3.49
N THR A 149 0.56 3.42 -2.63
CA THR A 149 -0.90 3.22 -2.69
C THR A 149 -1.49 3.88 -3.94
N GLU A 150 -1.08 5.11 -4.24
CA GLU A 150 -1.48 5.80 -5.48
C GLU A 150 -1.02 5.07 -6.74
N GLN A 151 0.21 4.57 -6.77
CA GLN A 151 0.74 3.77 -7.88
C GLN A 151 -0.06 2.49 -8.10
N LYS A 152 -0.43 1.79 -7.03
CA LYS A 152 -1.31 0.62 -7.10
C LYS A 152 -2.68 0.99 -7.69
N THR A 153 -3.29 2.08 -7.24
CA THR A 153 -4.59 2.54 -7.76
C THR A 153 -4.51 2.86 -9.25
N LYS A 154 -3.48 3.61 -9.68
CA LYS A 154 -3.25 3.92 -11.10
C LYS A 154 -3.06 2.68 -11.95
N ALA A 155 -2.26 1.71 -11.48
CA ALA A 155 -2.08 0.44 -12.19
C ALA A 155 -3.40 -0.33 -12.33
N ALA A 156 -4.23 -0.37 -11.27
CA ALA A 156 -5.54 -1.01 -11.31
C ALA A 156 -6.50 -0.29 -12.30
N GLU A 157 -6.48 1.04 -12.35
CA GLU A 157 -7.25 1.82 -13.32
C GLU A 157 -6.82 1.55 -14.76
N GLN A 158 -5.51 1.47 -15.02
CA GLN A 158 -4.97 1.12 -16.34
C GLN A 158 -5.44 -0.27 -16.79
N ILE A 159 -5.39 -1.27 -15.90
CA ILE A 159 -5.88 -2.62 -16.18
C ILE A 159 -7.37 -2.60 -16.54
N ARG A 160 -8.19 -1.90 -15.73
CA ARG A 160 -9.63 -1.79 -15.97
C ARG A 160 -9.94 -1.04 -17.27
N SER A 161 -9.22 0.05 -17.55
CA SER A 161 -9.37 0.82 -18.78
C SER A 161 -9.03 -0.01 -20.00
N MET A 162 -7.92 -0.77 -19.96
CA MET A 162 -7.53 -1.64 -21.06
C MET A 162 -8.59 -2.72 -21.32
N ARG A 163 -9.09 -3.37 -20.25
CA ARG A 163 -10.18 -4.36 -20.39
C ARG A 163 -11.42 -3.74 -21.02
N LYS A 164 -11.80 -2.53 -20.59
CA LYS A 164 -12.94 -1.82 -21.16
C LYS A 164 -12.72 -1.53 -22.64
N SER A 165 -11.56 -1.00 -23.03
CA SER A 165 -11.25 -0.71 -24.44
C SER A 165 -11.29 -1.96 -25.32
N ILE A 166 -10.82 -3.11 -24.83
CA ILE A 166 -10.93 -4.39 -25.55
C ILE A 166 -12.40 -4.77 -25.75
N ASN A 167 -13.21 -4.71 -24.70
CA ASN A 167 -14.64 -5.04 -24.81
C ASN A 167 -15.37 -4.09 -25.76
N ASP A 168 -15.14 -2.79 -25.64
CA ASP A 168 -15.76 -1.77 -26.49
C ASP A 168 -15.39 -2.00 -27.97
N PHE A 169 -14.15 -2.39 -28.25
CA PHE A 169 -13.71 -2.75 -29.60
C PHE A 169 -14.40 -4.01 -30.13
N LEU A 170 -14.50 -5.07 -29.32
CA LEU A 170 -15.17 -6.31 -29.72
C LEU A 170 -16.67 -6.09 -29.95
N ASN A 171 -17.35 -5.34 -29.08
CA ASN A 171 -18.75 -4.96 -29.25
C ASN A 171 -18.97 -4.16 -30.54
N LYS A 172 -18.04 -3.28 -30.88
CA LYS A 172 -18.09 -2.53 -32.15
C LYS A 172 -18.00 -3.48 -33.35
N LEU A 173 -17.06 -4.41 -33.36
CA LEU A 173 -16.91 -5.40 -34.44
C LEU A 173 -18.17 -6.29 -34.58
N GLU A 174 -18.74 -6.72 -33.46
CA GLU A 174 -20.00 -7.48 -33.43
C GLU A 174 -21.13 -6.67 -34.07
N GLN A 175 -21.30 -5.40 -33.68
CA GLN A 175 -22.37 -4.57 -34.21
C GLN A 175 -22.18 -4.28 -35.72
N GLU A 176 -20.94 -4.10 -36.17
CA GLU A 176 -20.64 -3.90 -37.59
C GLU A 176 -21.06 -5.11 -38.44
N ILE A 177 -20.74 -6.33 -38.00
CA ILE A 177 -21.10 -7.53 -38.77
C ILE A 177 -22.60 -7.85 -38.70
N LEU A 178 -23.26 -7.59 -37.55
CA LEU A 178 -24.71 -7.73 -37.43
C LEU A 178 -25.46 -6.73 -38.33
N ASN A 179 -24.99 -5.48 -38.39
CA ASN A 179 -25.59 -4.48 -39.28
C ASN A 179 -25.39 -4.83 -40.77
N ASP A 180 -24.24 -5.37 -41.15
CA ASP A 180 -24.01 -5.84 -42.53
C ASP A 180 -24.91 -7.03 -42.87
N LEU A 181 -25.07 -7.98 -41.92
CA LEU A 181 -25.98 -9.11 -42.05
C LEU A 181 -27.42 -8.65 -42.29
N ASP A 182 -27.94 -7.76 -41.45
CA ASP A 182 -29.29 -7.21 -41.56
C ASP A 182 -29.47 -6.43 -42.87
N SER A 183 -28.46 -5.66 -43.28
CA SER A 183 -28.48 -4.91 -44.55
C SER A 183 -28.56 -5.85 -45.75
N LYS A 184 -27.74 -6.91 -45.78
CA LYS A 184 -27.72 -7.91 -46.85
C LYS A 184 -29.03 -8.69 -46.90
N GLN A 185 -29.54 -9.14 -45.74
CA GLN A 185 -30.82 -9.84 -45.67
C GLN A 185 -31.99 -8.95 -46.12
N SER A 186 -32.01 -7.69 -45.70
CA SER A 186 -33.04 -6.73 -46.10
C SER A 186 -33.05 -6.47 -47.60
N LYS A 187 -31.86 -6.31 -48.21
CA LYS A 187 -31.70 -6.15 -49.67
C LYS A 187 -32.14 -7.41 -50.43
N LEU A 188 -31.83 -8.59 -49.93
CA LEU A 188 -32.28 -9.85 -50.51
C LEU A 188 -33.81 -9.94 -50.46
N LYS A 189 -34.39 -9.72 -49.28
CA LYS A 189 -35.84 -9.74 -49.05
C LYS A 189 -36.57 -8.71 -49.93
N SER A 190 -36.03 -7.51 -50.10
CA SER A 190 -36.64 -6.49 -50.96
C SER A 190 -36.66 -6.93 -52.42
N LYS A 191 -35.55 -7.49 -52.94
CA LYS A 191 -35.48 -8.01 -54.32
C LYS A 191 -36.49 -9.15 -54.54
N MET A 192 -36.55 -10.10 -53.60
CA MET A 192 -37.50 -11.22 -53.66
C MET A 192 -38.95 -10.74 -53.62
N ASN A 193 -39.27 -9.77 -52.75
CA ASN A 193 -40.61 -9.19 -52.68
C ASN A 193 -41.00 -8.44 -53.96
N THR A 194 -40.08 -7.71 -54.57
CA THR A 194 -40.32 -7.05 -55.87
C THR A 194 -40.65 -8.07 -56.95
N LEU A 195 -39.84 -9.14 -57.06
CA LEU A 195 -40.09 -10.22 -58.03
C LEU A 195 -41.44 -10.91 -57.76
N LEU A 196 -41.74 -11.22 -56.50
CA LEU A 196 -43.01 -11.82 -56.09
C LEU A 196 -44.21 -10.95 -56.51
N GLN A 197 -44.13 -9.63 -56.34
CA GLN A 197 -45.18 -8.71 -56.76
C GLN A 197 -45.33 -8.65 -58.28
N GLN A 198 -44.21 -8.63 -59.03
CA GLN A 198 -44.24 -8.67 -60.50
C GLN A 198 -44.93 -9.95 -61.01
N LEU A 199 -44.55 -11.10 -60.45
CA LEU A 199 -45.15 -12.39 -60.79
C LEU A 199 -46.65 -12.44 -60.46
N LYS A 200 -47.06 -11.92 -59.29
CA LYS A 200 -48.48 -11.83 -58.93
C LYS A 200 -49.27 -10.95 -59.89
N THR A 201 -48.74 -9.79 -60.27
CA THR A 201 -49.39 -8.89 -61.23
C THR A 201 -49.58 -9.56 -62.59
N GLN A 202 -48.53 -10.22 -63.11
CA GLN A 202 -48.65 -10.96 -64.38
C GLN A 202 -49.65 -12.12 -64.28
N ALA A 203 -49.62 -12.90 -63.20
CA ALA A 203 -50.58 -14.00 -63.00
C ALA A 203 -52.04 -13.49 -62.95
N ASN A 204 -52.27 -12.34 -62.31
CA ASN A 204 -53.59 -11.69 -62.28
C ASN A 204 -54.02 -11.21 -63.67
N GLN A 205 -53.11 -10.60 -64.45
CA GLN A 205 -53.37 -10.19 -65.82
C GLN A 205 -53.77 -11.39 -66.69
N MET A 206 -53.04 -12.52 -66.57
CA MET A 206 -53.38 -13.74 -67.29
C MET A 206 -54.75 -14.30 -66.89
N SER A 207 -55.09 -14.25 -65.61
CA SER A 207 -56.40 -14.67 -65.10
C SER A 207 -57.54 -13.80 -65.64
N GLN A 208 -57.31 -12.48 -65.76
CA GLN A 208 -58.27 -11.54 -66.35
C GLN A 208 -58.47 -11.82 -67.85
N LEU A 209 -57.39 -11.95 -68.61
CA LEU A 209 -57.41 -12.33 -70.03
C LEU A 209 -58.16 -13.65 -70.24
N GLN A 210 -57.92 -14.65 -69.38
CA GLN A 210 -58.64 -15.92 -69.42
C GLN A 210 -60.15 -15.74 -69.17
N SER A 211 -60.55 -14.89 -68.21
CA SER A 211 -61.98 -14.59 -67.98
C SER A 211 -62.63 -13.86 -69.17
N GLU A 212 -61.92 -12.92 -69.79
CA GLU A 212 -62.39 -12.19 -70.96
C GLU A 212 -62.50 -13.09 -72.19
N PHE A 213 -61.58 -14.03 -72.37
CA PHE A 213 -61.61 -15.02 -73.44
C PHE A 213 -62.93 -15.79 -73.47
N TYR A 214 -63.47 -16.21 -72.32
CA TYR A 214 -64.78 -16.89 -72.26
C TYR A 214 -65.95 -16.03 -72.78
N LYS A 215 -65.83 -14.70 -72.77
CA LYS A 215 -66.86 -13.77 -73.29
C LYS A 215 -66.79 -13.60 -74.80
N MET A 216 -65.71 -14.06 -75.46
CA MET A 216 -65.55 -13.95 -76.92
C MET A 216 -66.57 -14.78 -77.72
N GLN A 217 -67.33 -15.67 -77.07
CA GLN A 217 -68.44 -16.41 -77.70
C GLN A 217 -69.52 -15.48 -78.31
N TYR A 218 -69.60 -14.24 -77.84
CA TYR A 218 -70.54 -13.23 -78.34
C TYR A 218 -69.95 -12.31 -79.43
N ALA A 219 -68.67 -12.48 -79.79
CA ALA A 219 -67.97 -11.61 -80.73
C ALA A 219 -68.20 -12.03 -82.20
N THR A 220 -68.06 -11.07 -83.13
CA THR A 220 -68.06 -11.38 -84.57
C THR A 220 -66.79 -12.11 -84.98
N LYS A 221 -66.81 -12.81 -86.13
CA LYS A 221 -65.65 -13.55 -86.66
C LYS A 221 -64.36 -12.69 -86.73
N LEU A 222 -64.49 -11.42 -87.15
CA LEU A 222 -63.36 -10.50 -87.23
C LEU A 222 -62.83 -10.13 -85.83
N GLN A 223 -63.71 -9.81 -84.89
CA GLN A 223 -63.34 -9.49 -83.51
C GLN A 223 -62.68 -10.68 -82.81
N THR A 224 -63.19 -11.90 -83.01
CA THR A 224 -62.57 -13.13 -82.48
C THR A 224 -61.17 -13.33 -83.04
N TYR A 225 -60.97 -13.18 -84.36
CA TYR A 225 -59.65 -13.33 -84.98
C TYR A 225 -58.63 -12.32 -84.43
N VAL A 226 -59.01 -11.04 -84.35
CA VAL A 226 -58.14 -9.99 -83.79
C VAL A 226 -57.84 -10.23 -82.31
N GLY A 227 -58.86 -10.60 -81.53
CA GLY A 227 -58.69 -10.91 -80.10
C GLY A 227 -57.78 -12.11 -79.85
N LEU A 228 -57.90 -13.17 -80.64
CA LEU A 228 -57.02 -14.35 -80.56
C LEU A 228 -55.56 -13.98 -80.84
N ARG A 229 -55.29 -13.11 -81.81
CA ARG A 229 -53.93 -12.62 -82.13
C ARG A 229 -53.34 -11.82 -80.97
N GLU A 230 -54.14 -10.99 -80.29
CA GLU A 230 -53.66 -10.22 -79.14
C GLU A 230 -53.37 -11.11 -77.92
N ILE A 231 -54.22 -12.12 -77.69
CA ILE A 231 -53.99 -13.13 -76.64
C ILE A 231 -52.72 -13.94 -76.95
N GLU A 232 -52.54 -14.40 -78.19
CA GLU A 232 -51.34 -15.13 -78.63
C GLU A 232 -50.08 -14.30 -78.39
N LYS A 233 -50.11 -13.01 -78.77
CA LYS A 233 -49.02 -12.09 -78.51
C LYS A 233 -48.71 -11.95 -77.02
N THR A 234 -49.72 -11.68 -76.20
CA THR A 234 -49.57 -11.47 -74.75
C THR A 234 -49.07 -12.73 -74.03
N THR A 235 -49.59 -13.90 -74.41
CA THR A 235 -49.15 -15.20 -73.85
C THR A 235 -47.75 -15.56 -74.30
N SER A 236 -47.37 -15.24 -75.54
CA SER A 236 -45.98 -15.40 -76.03
C SER A 236 -44.99 -14.50 -75.27
N GLU A 237 -45.37 -13.25 -74.99
CA GLU A 237 -44.56 -12.32 -74.19
C GLU A 237 -44.37 -12.84 -72.75
N ALA A 238 -45.43 -13.34 -72.11
CA ALA A 238 -45.36 -13.93 -70.77
C ALA A 238 -44.50 -15.21 -70.74
N ALA A 239 -44.61 -16.06 -71.76
CA ALA A 239 -43.80 -17.27 -71.88
C ALA A 239 -42.30 -16.94 -72.02
N LYS A 240 -41.95 -15.92 -72.81
CA LYS A 240 -40.57 -15.43 -72.91
C LYS A 240 -40.05 -14.94 -71.56
N TYR A 241 -40.83 -14.14 -70.83
CA TYR A 241 -40.46 -13.68 -69.50
C TYR A 241 -40.22 -14.85 -68.51
N LEU A 242 -41.03 -15.91 -68.56
CA LEU A 242 -40.82 -17.10 -67.73
C LEU A 242 -39.54 -17.86 -68.09
N GLU A 243 -39.19 -17.94 -69.37
CA GLU A 243 -37.91 -18.52 -69.80
C GLU A 243 -36.72 -17.65 -69.36
N ASP A 244 -36.84 -16.32 -69.47
CA ASP A 244 -35.82 -15.38 -69.00
C ASP A 244 -35.56 -15.53 -67.48
N LEU A 245 -36.60 -15.78 -66.69
CA LEU A 245 -36.50 -16.04 -65.25
C LEU A 245 -35.79 -17.36 -64.92
N LYS A 246 -35.93 -18.39 -65.78
CA LYS A 246 -35.26 -19.68 -65.61
C LYS A 246 -33.79 -19.63 -66.01
N SER A 247 -33.42 -18.74 -66.94
CA SER A 247 -32.05 -18.61 -67.45
C SER A 247 -31.09 -17.87 -66.50
N GLY A 248 -31.17 -18.19 -65.21
CA GLY A 248 -30.17 -17.87 -64.18
C GLY A 248 -30.33 -16.50 -63.54
N GLY A 249 -30.56 -16.49 -62.22
CA GLY A 249 -30.36 -15.31 -61.38
C GLY A 249 -31.51 -15.00 -60.43
N PRO A 250 -32.72 -14.69 -60.90
CA PRO A 250 -33.79 -14.18 -60.02
C PRO A 250 -34.45 -15.25 -59.14
N LEU A 251 -34.42 -16.52 -59.57
CA LEU A 251 -35.05 -17.66 -58.89
C LEU A 251 -34.03 -18.59 -58.21
N ASP A 252 -32.74 -18.27 -58.30
CA ASP A 252 -31.68 -19.09 -57.73
C ASP A 252 -31.83 -19.18 -56.20
N GLU A 253 -31.52 -20.36 -55.65
CA GLU A 253 -31.52 -20.55 -54.20
C GLU A 253 -30.37 -19.74 -53.57
N VAL A 254 -30.69 -18.94 -52.56
CA VAL A 254 -29.72 -18.07 -51.90
C VAL A 254 -29.38 -18.62 -50.52
N ASN A 255 -28.11 -18.98 -50.33
CA ASN A 255 -27.56 -19.40 -49.05
C ASN A 255 -26.79 -18.25 -48.39
N LEU A 256 -27.07 -18.02 -47.11
CA LEU A 256 -26.36 -17.04 -46.30
C LEU A 256 -25.33 -17.76 -45.44
N GLU A 257 -24.05 -17.50 -45.70
CA GLU A 257 -22.94 -18.07 -44.94
C GLU A 257 -22.16 -16.97 -44.22
N LEU A 258 -21.85 -17.21 -42.94
CA LEU A 258 -20.97 -16.37 -42.14
C LEU A 258 -19.59 -17.04 -42.04
N THR A 259 -18.54 -16.32 -42.43
CA THR A 259 -17.16 -16.69 -42.15
C THR A 259 -16.62 -15.81 -41.04
N ILE A 260 -16.26 -16.40 -39.90
CA ILE A 260 -15.67 -15.68 -38.77
C ILE A 260 -14.18 -15.44 -39.06
N SER A 261 -13.72 -14.21 -38.80
CA SER A 261 -12.31 -13.82 -38.94
C SER A 261 -11.39 -14.71 -38.08
N SER A 262 -10.30 -15.19 -38.69
CA SER A 262 -9.28 -16.03 -38.04
C SER A 262 -8.51 -15.29 -36.94
N GLU A 263 -8.42 -13.97 -37.05
CA GLU A 263 -7.77 -13.05 -36.13
C GLU A 263 -8.51 -13.00 -34.78
N LEU A 264 -9.86 -13.06 -34.80
CA LEU A 264 -10.63 -13.17 -33.56
C LEU A 264 -10.37 -14.50 -32.83
N GLN A 265 -10.11 -15.57 -33.58
CA GLN A 265 -9.78 -16.88 -33.00
C GLN A 265 -8.37 -16.91 -32.40
N SER A 266 -7.44 -16.12 -32.96
CA SER A 266 -6.07 -16.05 -32.47
C SER A 266 -5.96 -15.27 -31.16
N ILE A 267 -6.79 -14.23 -30.96
CA ILE A 267 -6.83 -13.47 -29.69
C ILE A 267 -7.00 -14.39 -28.47
N LEU A 268 -7.88 -15.40 -28.56
CA LEU A 268 -8.14 -16.34 -27.46
C LEU A 268 -6.98 -17.31 -27.20
N LYS A 269 -6.09 -17.52 -28.17
CA LYS A 269 -4.94 -18.43 -28.07
C LYS A 269 -3.65 -17.70 -27.68
N ASP A 270 -3.46 -16.50 -28.22
CA ASP A 270 -2.19 -15.79 -28.18
C ASP A 270 -2.06 -14.92 -26.91
N VAL A 271 -3.16 -14.38 -26.40
CA VAL A 271 -3.15 -13.51 -25.22
C VAL A 271 -3.24 -14.34 -23.93
N LYS A 272 -2.12 -14.47 -23.22
CA LYS A 272 -2.02 -15.29 -21.99
C LYS A 272 -1.99 -14.49 -20.68
N SER A 273 -1.65 -13.21 -20.74
CA SER A 273 -1.62 -12.33 -19.56
C SER A 273 -1.97 -10.89 -19.94
N PHE A 274 -2.37 -10.10 -18.95
CA PHE A 274 -2.60 -8.65 -19.10
C PHE A 274 -1.30 -7.84 -19.00
N GLY A 275 -0.21 -8.46 -18.54
CA GLY A 275 1.07 -7.83 -18.25
C GLY A 275 1.64 -8.31 -16.93
N ASP A 276 2.78 -7.73 -16.56
CA ASP A 276 3.59 -8.12 -15.41
C ASP A 276 3.76 -6.95 -14.44
N ILE A 277 3.65 -7.22 -13.14
CA ILE A 277 3.87 -6.23 -12.08
C ILE A 277 5.32 -6.31 -11.62
N HIS A 278 6.06 -5.21 -11.77
CA HIS A 278 7.44 -5.09 -11.32
C HIS A 278 7.54 -4.11 -10.16
N ILE A 279 8.22 -4.53 -9.07
CA ILE A 279 8.49 -3.68 -7.92
C ILE A 279 9.98 -3.33 -7.93
N ASN A 280 10.29 -2.09 -8.29
CA ASN A 280 11.65 -1.58 -8.25
C ASN A 280 11.91 -0.89 -6.92
N THR A 281 13.08 -1.17 -6.32
CA THR A 281 13.50 -0.50 -5.09
C THR A 281 14.67 0.42 -5.40
N SER A 282 14.61 1.63 -4.86
CA SER A 282 15.70 2.60 -4.92
C SER A 282 16.34 2.74 -3.54
N PRO A 283 17.65 3.02 -3.47
CA PRO A 283 18.33 3.22 -2.21
C PRO A 283 17.75 4.41 -1.43
N PHE A 284 17.90 4.36 -0.11
CA PHE A 284 17.53 5.44 0.79
C PHE A 284 18.47 6.64 0.58
N THR A 285 17.91 7.85 0.42
CA THR A 285 18.67 9.05 0.04
C THR A 285 18.63 10.19 1.06
N LEU A 286 17.81 10.09 2.12
CA LEU A 286 17.75 11.14 3.13
C LEU A 286 19.11 11.24 3.84
N GLN A 287 19.58 12.48 3.98
CA GLN A 287 20.78 12.80 4.75
C GLN A 287 20.38 12.98 6.21
N LEU A 288 20.84 12.07 7.06
CA LEU A 288 20.58 12.12 8.49
C LEU A 288 21.68 12.90 9.20
N LYS A 289 21.32 13.55 10.30
CA LYS A 289 22.29 14.22 11.17
C LYS A 289 23.25 13.20 11.77
N ALA A 290 24.53 13.55 11.80
CA ALA A 290 25.55 12.73 12.43
C ALA A 290 25.37 12.72 13.95
N VAL A 291 25.34 11.53 14.54
CA VAL A 291 25.26 11.33 15.99
C VAL A 291 26.62 10.83 16.47
N ARG A 292 27.13 11.42 17.56
CA ARG A 292 28.45 11.09 18.08
C ARG A 292 28.40 9.74 18.80
N LYS A 293 29.52 9.03 18.82
CA LYS A 293 29.67 7.73 19.48
C LYS A 293 30.55 7.85 20.73
N ASP A 294 30.34 6.96 21.69
CA ASP A 294 31.19 6.77 22.87
C ASP A 294 31.35 8.00 23.80
N GLN A 295 30.36 8.90 23.79
CA GLN A 295 30.39 10.18 24.52
C GLN A 295 30.64 10.05 26.03
N ALA A 296 30.20 8.96 26.65
CA ALA A 296 30.37 8.73 28.08
C ALA A 296 31.86 8.64 28.49
N GLN A 297 32.73 8.22 27.58
CA GLN A 297 34.17 8.12 27.81
C GLN A 297 34.85 9.50 27.84
N TYR A 298 34.31 10.49 27.12
CA TYR A 298 34.83 11.86 27.07
C TYR A 298 34.46 12.69 28.31
N LEU A 299 33.51 12.23 29.13
CA LEU A 299 33.25 12.79 30.47
C LEU A 299 34.44 12.60 31.43
N VAL A 300 35.40 11.75 31.06
CA VAL A 300 36.50 11.29 31.90
C VAL A 300 37.87 11.78 31.40
N HIS A 301 37.91 12.39 30.21
CA HIS A 301 39.10 12.91 29.56
C HIS A 301 38.91 14.37 29.15
N THR A 302 39.30 15.29 30.03
CA THR A 302 39.91 16.55 29.60
C THR A 302 41.35 16.53 30.07
N THR A 303 42.23 16.08 29.18
CA THR A 303 43.66 16.37 29.29
C THR A 303 43.82 17.89 29.39
N SER A 304 44.43 18.31 30.48
CA SER A 304 45.19 19.55 30.57
C SER A 304 46.12 19.62 29.36
N TYR A 305 45.74 20.39 28.35
CA TYR A 305 46.71 20.95 27.41
C TYR A 305 46.82 22.44 27.76
N ASN A 306 48.07 22.81 28.04
CA ASN A 306 48.53 24.14 28.46
C ASN A 306 47.97 25.28 27.62
#